data_AF-R6TN13-F1
#
_entry.id   AF-R6TN13-F1
#
_cell.length_a   1.000
_cell.length_b   1.000
_cell.length_c   1.000
_cell.angle_alpha   90.00
_cell.angle_beta   90.00
_cell.angle_gamma   90.00
#
_symmetry.space_group_name_H-M   'P 1'
#
loop_
_entity.id
_entity.type
_entity.pdbx_description
1 polymer ?
#
loop_
_entity_poly.entity_id
_entity_poly.type
_entity_poly.pdbx_seq_one_letter_code
_entity_poly.pdbx_strand_id
1 'polypeptide(L)'
;MDKFPLIWRERTLGELSVEREALYTWFTVCCRLPEPGLWCAWAVGEQGELRLGVLEPLDGRLTIRRRFSRRMTEPLGKLVQGELRPAAGGAEGWEPLGDPGKCFHSAYLQNQLRTAEGVLTRREGECRYVAIPYDGRQPFPLTAMFCFARVGTVAGRHCAVFALNRAEWPVIPVLRALD
;
A
#
# COMPACT_ATOMS: atom_id res chain seq x y z
N MET A 1 -24.05 -7.81 16.80
CA MET A 1 -23.13 -8.09 15.68
C MET A 1 -23.46 -7.08 14.62
N ASP A 2 -22.53 -6.19 14.34
CA ASP A 2 -22.72 -5.10 13.37
C ASP A 2 -22.07 -5.49 12.04
N LYS A 3 -22.69 -5.10 10.93
CA LYS A 3 -22.25 -5.47 9.57
C LYS A 3 -21.97 -4.22 8.77
N PHE A 4 -20.85 -4.25 8.05
CA PHE A 4 -20.34 -3.15 7.25
C PHE A 4 -19.97 -3.66 5.86
N PRO A 5 -20.14 -2.85 4.81
CA PRO A 5 -19.74 -3.25 3.47
C PRO A 5 -18.21 -3.42 3.42
N LEU A 6 -17.74 -4.42 2.66
CA LEU A 6 -16.33 -4.57 2.32
C LEU A 6 -16.11 -4.07 0.90
N ILE A 7 -15.37 -2.97 0.77
CA ILE A 7 -15.20 -2.23 -0.48
C ILE A 7 -13.85 -2.52 -1.15
N TRP A 8 -13.87 -2.59 -2.48
CA TRP A 8 -12.70 -2.50 -3.34
C TRP A 8 -13.06 -1.75 -4.63
N ARG A 9 -12.30 -0.70 -4.99
CA ARG A 9 -12.57 0.16 -6.16
C ARG A 9 -14.04 0.59 -6.26
N GLU A 10 -14.57 1.12 -5.16
CA GLU A 10 -15.98 1.59 -5.04
C GLU A 10 -17.04 0.48 -5.17
N ARG A 11 -16.65 -0.79 -5.26
CA ARG A 11 -17.56 -1.93 -5.37
C ARG A 11 -17.59 -2.71 -4.05
N THR A 12 -18.80 -3.05 -3.60
CA THR A 12 -18.98 -3.97 -2.48
C THR A 12 -18.72 -5.40 -2.92
N LEU A 13 -17.70 -6.03 -2.35
CA LEU A 13 -17.29 -7.41 -2.67
C LEU A 13 -17.62 -8.42 -1.58
N GLY A 14 -17.98 -7.94 -0.40
CA GLY A 14 -18.32 -8.78 0.73
C GLY A 14 -18.76 -7.96 1.93
N GLU A 15 -18.55 -8.55 3.10
CA GLU A 15 -19.00 -8.00 4.37
C GLU A 15 -17.87 -8.07 5.40
N LEU A 16 -17.80 -7.02 6.22
CA LEU A 16 -17.08 -7.00 7.48
C LEU A 16 -18.10 -7.06 8.63
N SER A 17 -18.05 -8.13 9.42
CA SER A 17 -18.84 -8.32 10.64
C SER A 17 -18.01 -8.01 11.88
N VAL A 18 -18.64 -7.34 12.86
CA VAL A 18 -17.99 -6.90 14.10
C VAL A 18 -18.77 -7.37 15.33
N GLU A 19 -18.06 -8.00 16.26
CA GLU A 19 -18.58 -8.43 17.56
C GLU A 19 -17.72 -7.84 18.68
N ARG A 20 -18.36 -7.23 19.68
CA ARG A 20 -17.67 -6.64 20.83
C ARG A 20 -17.86 -7.53 22.05
N GLU A 21 -16.75 -7.96 22.65
CA GLU A 21 -16.71 -8.81 23.83
C GLU A 21 -15.79 -8.18 24.88
N ALA A 22 -16.38 -7.49 25.86
CA ALA A 22 -15.67 -6.81 26.94
C ALA A 22 -14.51 -5.91 26.44
N LEU A 23 -13.27 -6.36 26.61
CA LEU A 23 -12.05 -5.63 26.23
C LEU A 23 -11.58 -5.90 24.80
N TYR A 24 -12.30 -6.73 24.05
CA TYR A 24 -11.93 -7.19 22.73
C TYR A 24 -13.00 -6.91 21.68
N THR A 25 -12.55 -6.76 20.44
CA THR A 25 -13.41 -6.69 19.27
C THR A 25 -12.96 -7.74 18.26
N TRP A 26 -13.90 -8.58 17.84
CA TRP A 26 -13.71 -9.52 16.76
C TRP A 26 -14.14 -8.88 15.45
N PHE A 27 -13.29 -9.03 14.44
CA PHE A 27 -13.58 -8.67 13.06
C PHE A 27 -13.56 -9.95 12.22
N THR A 28 -14.64 -10.17 11.48
CA THR A 28 -14.79 -11.28 10.55
C THR A 28 -15.06 -10.72 9.17
N VAL A 29 -14.21 -11.03 8.20
CA VAL A 29 -14.42 -10.64 6.80
C VAL A 29 -14.74 -11.87 5.97
N CYS A 30 -15.70 -11.72 5.07
CA CYS A 30 -16.02 -12.73 4.06
C CYS A 30 -16.31 -12.03 2.73
N CYS A 31 -15.62 -12.40 1.66
CA CYS A 31 -15.84 -11.80 0.34
C CYS A 31 -15.55 -12.76 -0.81
N ARG A 32 -15.99 -12.36 -2.00
CA ARG A 32 -15.53 -13.00 -3.24
C ARG A 32 -14.10 -12.58 -3.53
N LEU A 33 -13.34 -13.45 -4.18
CA LEU A 33 -12.03 -13.11 -4.72
C LEU A 33 -12.21 -11.99 -5.78
N PRO A 34 -11.60 -10.81 -5.61
CA PRO A 34 -11.72 -9.72 -6.59
C PRO A 34 -11.04 -10.08 -7.91
N GLU A 35 -9.75 -10.42 -7.79
CA GLU A 35 -8.84 -10.86 -8.85
C GLU A 35 -7.83 -11.86 -8.22
N PRO A 36 -7.15 -12.71 -9.01
CA PRO A 36 -6.12 -13.60 -8.50
C PRO A 36 -5.02 -12.83 -7.74
N GLY A 37 -4.74 -13.24 -6.51
CA GLY A 37 -3.71 -12.61 -5.69
C GLY A 37 -3.93 -12.80 -4.20
N LEU A 38 -2.97 -12.33 -3.40
CA LEU A 38 -3.10 -12.23 -1.95
C LEU A 38 -3.75 -10.89 -1.59
N TRP A 39 -4.71 -10.92 -0.68
CA TRP A 39 -5.50 -9.75 -0.30
C TRP A 39 -5.47 -9.55 1.21
N CYS A 40 -5.33 -8.31 1.65
CA CYS A 40 -5.45 -7.90 3.04
C CYS A 40 -6.79 -7.21 3.30
N ALA A 41 -7.42 -7.59 4.40
CA ALA A 41 -8.58 -6.89 4.90
C ALA A 41 -8.19 -5.78 5.89
N TRP A 42 -8.91 -4.66 5.81
CA TRP A 42 -8.78 -3.51 6.70
C TRP A 42 -10.13 -3.13 7.27
N ALA A 43 -10.15 -2.69 8.53
CA ALA A 43 -11.28 -2.01 9.14
C ALA A 43 -11.03 -0.50 9.07
N VAL A 44 -11.98 0.27 8.53
CA VAL A 44 -11.87 1.71 8.32
C VAL A 44 -12.97 2.42 9.09
N GLY A 45 -12.57 3.29 10.01
CA GLY A 45 -13.46 4.16 10.76
C GLY A 45 -13.24 5.63 10.45
N GLU A 46 -14.07 6.48 11.04
CA GLU A 46 -14.06 7.94 10.82
C GLU A 46 -12.73 8.61 11.18
N GLN A 47 -11.90 7.99 12.03
CA GLN A 47 -10.67 8.57 12.57
C GLN A 47 -9.40 7.80 12.20
N GLY A 48 -9.52 6.59 11.65
CA GLY A 48 -8.36 5.76 11.34
C GLY A 48 -8.69 4.41 10.74
N GLU A 49 -7.65 3.62 10.53
CA GLU A 49 -7.72 2.30 9.89
C GLU A 49 -6.88 1.26 10.63
N LEU A 50 -7.30 0.01 10.56
CA LEU A 50 -6.65 -1.12 11.22
C LEU A 50 -6.55 -2.29 10.25
N ARG A 51 -5.32 -2.75 9.99
CA ARG A 51 -5.07 -3.95 9.21
C ARG A 51 -5.50 -5.19 9.98
N LEU A 52 -6.43 -5.96 9.41
CA LEU A 52 -6.90 -7.21 9.98
C LEU A 52 -5.97 -8.36 9.61
N GLY A 53 -5.41 -8.35 8.40
CA GLY A 53 -4.43 -9.32 7.92
C GLY A 53 -4.74 -9.87 6.54
N VAL A 54 -3.93 -10.81 6.08
CA VAL A 54 -4.11 -11.50 4.78
C VAL A 54 -5.28 -12.48 4.89
N LEU A 55 -6.16 -12.45 3.89
CA LEU A 55 -7.31 -13.32 3.77
C LEU A 55 -6.90 -14.73 3.34
N GLU A 56 -7.57 -15.72 3.92
CA GLU A 56 -7.39 -17.13 3.62
C GLU A 56 -8.52 -17.60 2.69
N PRO A 57 -8.24 -18.42 1.68
CA PRO A 57 -9.27 -19.02 0.85
C PRO A 57 -10.02 -20.11 1.63
N LEU A 58 -11.34 -20.02 1.67
CA LEU A 58 -12.24 -21.01 2.26
C LEU A 58 -13.50 -21.12 1.39
N ASP A 59 -13.80 -22.31 0.88
CA ASP A 59 -15.01 -22.62 0.11
C ASP A 59 -15.31 -21.64 -1.03
N GLY A 60 -14.29 -21.30 -1.82
CA GLY A 60 -14.41 -20.38 -2.96
C GLY A 60 -14.58 -18.91 -2.56
N ARG A 61 -14.38 -18.57 -1.29
CA ARG A 61 -14.40 -17.20 -0.75
C ARG A 61 -13.08 -16.89 -0.06
N LEU A 62 -12.85 -15.60 0.17
CA LEU A 62 -11.77 -15.12 1.02
C LEU A 62 -12.33 -14.78 2.39
N THR A 63 -11.67 -15.26 3.45
CA THR A 63 -12.09 -15.07 4.83
C THR A 63 -10.93 -14.71 5.76
N ILE A 64 -11.22 -13.98 6.82
CA ILE A 64 -10.33 -13.83 7.97
C ILE A 64 -11.17 -13.54 9.20
N ARG A 65 -10.81 -14.12 10.34
CA ARG A 65 -11.38 -13.78 11.65
C ARG A 65 -10.25 -13.44 12.62
N ARG A 66 -10.27 -12.23 13.17
CA ARG A 66 -9.21 -11.73 14.07
C ARG A 66 -9.78 -10.97 15.25
N ARG A 67 -9.08 -11.06 16.37
CA ARG A 67 -9.41 -10.37 17.62
C ARG A 67 -8.39 -9.28 17.90
N PHE A 68 -8.89 -8.09 18.24
CA PHE A 68 -8.08 -6.95 18.63
C PHE A 68 -8.52 -6.42 20.00
N SER A 69 -7.58 -5.87 20.76
CA SER A 69 -7.89 -5.21 22.03
C SER A 69 -8.54 -3.86 21.79
N ARG A 70 -9.28 -3.36 22.80
CA ARG A 70 -9.86 -2.02 22.77
C ARG A 70 -8.83 -0.94 22.44
N ARG A 71 -7.61 -1.04 22.99
CA ARG A 71 -6.52 -0.08 22.72
C ARG A 71 -6.15 -0.01 21.23
N MET A 72 -6.26 -1.12 20.50
CA MET A 72 -5.98 -1.16 19.06
C MET A 72 -7.15 -0.67 18.21
N THR A 73 -8.38 -0.78 18.71
CA THR A 73 -9.59 -0.42 17.96
C THR A 73 -10.12 0.97 18.27
N GLU A 74 -9.81 1.54 19.43
CA GLU A 74 -10.21 2.90 19.84
C GLU A 74 -9.78 4.00 18.85
N PRO A 75 -8.56 3.98 18.26
CA PRO A 75 -8.16 4.96 17.26
C PRO A 75 -8.95 4.93 15.93
N LEU A 76 -9.75 3.89 15.69
CA LEU A 76 -10.61 3.84 14.49
C LEU A 76 -11.75 4.87 14.56
N GLY A 77 -12.17 5.25 15.78
CA GLY A 77 -13.43 5.95 15.98
C GLY A 77 -14.64 5.07 15.62
N LYS A 78 -15.69 5.67 15.08
CA LYS A 78 -16.85 4.92 14.59
C LYS A 78 -16.49 4.20 13.29
N LEU A 79 -16.77 2.90 13.22
CA LEU A 79 -16.49 2.12 12.02
C LEU A 79 -17.43 2.53 10.88
N VAL A 80 -16.88 2.65 9.67
CA VAL A 80 -17.60 3.07 8.46
C VAL A 80 -17.71 1.90 7.48
N GLN A 81 -16.60 1.23 7.20
CA GLN A 81 -16.54 0.13 6.24
C GLN A 81 -15.35 -0.80 6.50
N GLY A 82 -15.33 -1.93 5.80
CA GLY A 82 -14.10 -2.68 5.55
C GLY A 82 -13.54 -2.38 4.17
N GLU A 83 -12.24 -2.58 3.98
CA GLU A 83 -11.59 -2.45 2.68
C GLU A 83 -10.72 -3.66 2.35
N LEU A 84 -10.70 -4.02 1.07
CA LEU A 84 -9.72 -4.95 0.52
C LEU A 84 -8.59 -4.18 -0.14
N ARG A 85 -7.36 -4.53 0.22
CA ARG A 85 -6.14 -4.02 -0.39
C ARG A 85 -5.28 -5.20 -0.80
N PRO A 86 -4.55 -5.16 -1.93
CA PRO A 86 -3.56 -6.18 -2.24
C PRO A 86 -2.59 -6.39 -1.07
N ALA A 87 -2.22 -7.64 -0.77
CA ALA A 87 -1.36 -7.97 0.37
C ALA A 87 0.13 -7.75 0.10
N ALA A 88 0.52 -7.81 -1.18
CA ALA A 88 1.78 -7.30 -1.69
C ALA A 88 1.45 -5.98 -2.37
N GLY A 89 2.23 -4.92 -2.10
CA GLY A 89 1.95 -3.56 -2.58
C GLY A 89 1.65 -3.50 -4.06
N GLY A 90 0.36 -3.56 -4.35
CA GLY A 90 -0.16 -3.84 -5.67
C GLY A 90 -0.62 -2.55 -6.28
N ALA A 91 0.27 -1.91 -7.06
CA ALA A 91 0.01 -0.98 -8.18
C ALA A 91 -1.00 0.18 -8.00
N GLU A 92 -1.74 0.32 -6.90
CA GLU A 92 -2.64 1.45 -6.68
C GLU A 92 -1.81 2.71 -6.42
N GLY A 93 -1.94 3.66 -7.34
CA GLY A 93 -1.23 4.94 -7.34
C GLY A 93 0.14 4.96 -8.03
N TRP A 94 0.66 3.83 -8.49
CA TRP A 94 1.91 3.80 -9.26
C TRP A 94 1.63 3.96 -10.75
N GLU A 95 2.15 5.03 -11.33
CA GLU A 95 2.04 5.35 -12.75
C GLU A 95 3.43 5.37 -13.42
N PRO A 96 3.53 5.14 -14.74
CA PRO A 96 4.79 5.36 -15.46
C PRO A 96 5.27 6.79 -15.27
N LEU A 97 6.56 6.98 -14.97
CA LEU A 97 7.12 8.33 -14.75
C LEU A 97 6.96 9.24 -15.98
N GLY A 98 6.99 8.66 -17.18
CA GLY A 98 6.99 9.43 -18.43
C GLY A 98 8.26 10.26 -18.57
N ASP A 99 8.12 11.52 -18.98
CA ASP A 99 9.26 12.45 -19.11
C ASP A 99 9.69 12.98 -17.72
N PRO A 100 10.93 12.67 -17.25
CA PRO A 100 11.42 13.14 -15.96
C PRO A 100 11.40 14.67 -15.82
N GLY A 101 11.54 15.42 -16.92
CA GLY A 101 11.52 16.88 -16.92
C GLY A 101 10.16 17.48 -16.50
N LYS A 102 9.07 16.70 -16.57
CA LYS A 102 7.75 17.11 -16.09
C LYS A 102 7.54 16.86 -14.60
N CYS A 103 8.41 16.04 -13.99
CA CYS A 103 8.26 15.55 -12.62
C CYS A 103 9.32 16.10 -11.66
N PHE A 104 10.50 16.46 -12.18
CA PHE A 104 11.66 16.91 -11.43
C PHE A 104 12.28 18.16 -12.05
N HIS A 105 12.82 19.04 -11.22
CA HIS A 105 13.55 20.24 -11.60
C HIS A 105 15.07 20.01 -11.54
N SER A 106 15.54 19.06 -10.72
CA SER A 106 16.95 18.71 -10.60
C SER A 106 17.47 18.04 -11.87
N ALA A 107 18.50 18.65 -12.47
CA ALA A 107 19.20 18.08 -13.62
C ALA A 107 19.80 16.69 -13.30
N TYR A 108 20.22 16.46 -12.05
CA TYR A 108 20.73 15.16 -11.61
C TYR A 108 19.66 14.08 -11.75
N LEU A 109 18.47 14.30 -11.16
CA LEU A 109 17.36 13.33 -11.22
C LEU A 109 16.86 13.14 -12.65
N GLN A 110 16.70 14.23 -13.41
CA GLN A 110 16.29 14.13 -14.81
C GLN A 110 17.26 13.28 -15.63
N ASN A 111 18.57 13.49 -15.50
CA ASN A 111 19.56 12.74 -16.26
C ASN A 111 19.62 11.27 -15.86
N GLN A 112 19.57 10.96 -14.57
CA GLN A 112 19.62 9.59 -14.07
C GLN A 112 18.36 8.79 -14.45
N LEU A 113 17.19 9.43 -14.41
CA LEU A 113 15.91 8.75 -14.68
C LEU A 113 15.61 8.66 -16.18
N ARG A 114 16.18 9.54 -17.02
CA ARG A 114 16.00 9.50 -18.48
C ARG A 114 16.55 8.22 -19.11
N THR A 115 17.61 7.67 -18.55
CA THR A 115 18.25 6.44 -19.03
C THR A 115 17.65 5.18 -18.41
N ALA A 116 16.77 5.31 -17.42
CA ALA A 116 16.18 4.18 -16.72
C ALA A 116 14.85 3.79 -17.36
N GLU A 117 14.71 2.52 -17.73
CA GLU A 117 13.45 1.98 -18.27
C GLU A 117 12.55 1.46 -17.16
N GLY A 118 11.23 1.53 -17.38
CA GLY A 118 10.24 0.95 -16.46
C GLY A 118 10.13 1.66 -15.11
N VAL A 119 10.58 2.92 -15.02
CA VAL A 119 10.45 3.73 -13.80
C VAL A 119 9.00 4.07 -13.54
N LEU A 120 8.56 3.81 -12.31
CA LEU A 120 7.23 4.17 -11.84
C LEU A 120 7.33 5.32 -10.83
N THR A 121 6.30 6.14 -10.77
CA THR A 121 6.16 7.21 -9.79
C THR A 121 4.80 7.16 -9.10
N ARG A 122 4.75 7.66 -7.88
CA ARG A 122 3.52 7.83 -7.11
C ARG A 122 3.64 9.10 -6.28
N ARG A 123 2.56 9.88 -6.14
CA ARG A 123 2.53 11.00 -5.19
C ARG A 123 1.72 10.61 -3.96
N GLU A 124 2.26 10.89 -2.79
CA GLU A 124 1.59 10.64 -1.52
C GLU A 124 1.95 11.77 -0.56
N GLY A 125 0.94 12.57 -0.21
CA GLY A 125 1.11 13.81 0.53
C GLY A 125 2.12 14.75 -0.15
N GLU A 126 3.15 15.13 0.61
CA GLU A 126 4.19 16.07 0.21
C GLU A 126 5.37 15.41 -0.54
N CYS A 127 5.33 14.09 -0.67
CA CYS A 127 6.42 13.30 -1.21
C CYS A 127 6.04 12.73 -2.59
N ARG A 128 7.05 12.68 -3.47
CA ARG A 128 7.03 11.89 -4.69
C ARG A 128 7.87 10.65 -4.48
N TYR A 129 7.28 9.51 -4.74
CA TYR A 129 7.95 8.23 -4.74
C TYR A 129 8.38 7.87 -6.15
N VAL A 130 9.55 7.24 -6.27
CA VAL A 130 10.14 6.79 -7.53
C VAL A 130 10.62 5.36 -7.33
N ALA A 131 10.06 4.43 -8.09
CA ALA A 131 10.46 3.04 -8.12
C ALA A 131 11.24 2.77 -9.41
N ILE A 132 12.52 2.44 -9.27
CA ILE A 132 13.42 2.16 -10.38
C ILE A 132 13.70 0.65 -10.38
N PRO A 133 13.46 -0.06 -11.51
CA PRO A 133 13.79 -1.48 -11.60
C PRO A 133 15.24 -1.75 -11.23
N TYR A 134 15.46 -2.76 -10.37
CA TYR A 134 16.79 -3.13 -9.89
C TYR A 134 16.87 -4.64 -9.65
N ASP A 135 17.72 -5.30 -10.43
CA ASP A 135 17.94 -6.76 -10.38
C ASP A 135 19.28 -7.16 -9.77
N GLY A 136 20.07 -6.19 -9.28
CA GLY A 136 21.39 -6.42 -8.70
C GLY A 136 22.54 -6.61 -9.71
N ARG A 137 22.27 -6.56 -11.02
CA ARG A 137 23.28 -6.78 -12.06
C ARG A 137 23.90 -5.49 -12.59
N GLN A 138 23.19 -4.39 -12.46
CA GLN A 138 23.62 -3.05 -12.85
C GLN A 138 24.03 -2.23 -11.61
N PRO A 139 24.77 -1.11 -11.79
CA PRO A 139 25.00 -0.17 -10.70
C PRO A 139 23.70 0.22 -10.00
N PHE A 140 23.75 0.36 -8.68
CA PHE A 140 22.56 0.69 -7.88
C PHE A 140 21.95 2.02 -8.34
N PRO A 141 20.64 2.09 -8.64
CA PRO A 141 20.01 3.31 -9.13
C PRO A 141 20.20 4.49 -8.19
N LEU A 142 20.39 5.70 -8.74
CA LEU A 142 20.63 6.91 -7.94
C LEU A 142 21.67 6.68 -6.84
N THR A 143 22.83 6.14 -7.23
CA THR A 143 23.84 5.62 -6.29
C THR A 143 24.23 6.62 -5.20
N ALA A 144 24.21 7.93 -5.47
CA ALA A 144 24.53 8.97 -4.49
C ALA A 144 23.55 9.03 -3.28
N MET A 145 22.37 8.43 -3.40
CA MET A 145 21.31 8.43 -2.39
C MET A 145 20.86 7.00 -2.00
N PHE A 146 21.70 6.00 -2.25
CA PHE A 146 21.38 4.58 -1.99
C PHE A 146 20.92 4.31 -0.54
N CYS A 147 21.44 5.06 0.44
CA CYS A 147 21.09 4.91 1.85
C CYS A 147 19.63 5.28 2.18
N PHE A 148 18.97 6.00 1.28
CA PHE A 148 17.53 6.34 1.38
C PHE A 148 16.64 5.39 0.59
N ALA A 149 17.25 4.49 -0.19
CA ALA A 149 16.51 3.55 -1.00
C ALA A 149 15.94 2.42 -0.13
N ARG A 150 14.74 1.98 -0.48
CA ARG A 150 14.21 0.70 -0.03
C ARG A 150 14.03 -0.21 -1.22
N VAL A 151 14.52 -1.44 -1.09
CA VAL A 151 14.36 -2.46 -2.12
C VAL A 151 13.10 -3.28 -1.81
N GLY A 152 12.23 -3.46 -2.80
CA GLY A 152 10.98 -4.18 -2.64
C GLY A 152 10.29 -4.43 -3.98
N THR A 153 9.10 -5.02 -3.92
CA THR A 153 8.30 -5.31 -5.12
C THR A 153 7.29 -4.20 -5.35
N VAL A 154 7.35 -3.53 -6.50
CA VAL A 154 6.38 -2.51 -6.95
C VAL A 154 5.78 -2.97 -8.27
N ALA A 155 4.44 -3.04 -8.36
CA ALA A 155 3.73 -3.51 -9.55
C ALA A 155 4.27 -4.86 -10.09
N GLY A 156 4.62 -5.78 -9.19
CA GLY A 156 5.15 -7.10 -9.54
C GLY A 156 6.62 -7.13 -9.98
N ARG A 157 7.34 -6.01 -9.91
CA ARG A 157 8.77 -5.91 -10.28
C ARG A 157 9.65 -5.55 -9.09
N HIS A 158 10.85 -6.10 -9.06
CA HIS A 158 11.83 -5.77 -8.04
C HIS A 158 12.45 -4.40 -8.32
N CYS A 159 12.28 -3.48 -7.37
CA CYS A 159 12.62 -2.07 -7.54
C CYS A 159 13.40 -1.53 -6.34
N ALA A 160 14.30 -0.61 -6.60
CA ALA A 160 14.80 0.34 -5.62
C ALA A 160 13.86 1.54 -5.58
N VAL A 161 13.33 1.86 -4.40
CA VAL A 161 12.31 2.89 -4.21
C VAL A 161 12.84 4.03 -3.35
N PHE A 162 12.67 5.25 -3.86
CA PHE A 162 13.08 6.49 -3.21
C PHE A 162 11.86 7.34 -2.93
N ALA A 163 11.87 8.03 -1.78
CA ALA A 163 10.91 9.08 -1.48
C ALA A 163 11.63 10.43 -1.54
N LEU A 164 11.07 11.38 -2.29
CA LEU A 164 11.62 12.70 -2.51
C LEU A 164 10.61 13.75 -2.04
N ASN A 165 11.03 14.70 -1.21
CA ASN A 165 10.15 15.79 -0.80
C ASN A 165 9.95 16.81 -1.94
N ARG A 166 9.19 17.89 -1.70
CA ARG A 166 8.96 18.97 -2.69
C ARG A 166 10.24 19.63 -3.21
N ALA A 167 11.31 19.63 -2.41
CA ALA A 167 12.61 20.18 -2.79
C ALA A 167 13.55 19.11 -3.37
N GLU A 168 13.02 17.92 -3.70
CA GLU A 168 13.72 16.79 -4.30
C GLU A 168 14.85 16.19 -3.43
N TRP A 169 14.80 16.47 -2.13
CA TRP A 169 15.69 15.81 -1.17
C TRP A 169 15.16 14.42 -0.82
N PRO A 170 16.05 13.42 -0.75
CA PRO A 170 15.66 12.08 -0.32
C PRO A 170 15.24 12.12 1.15
N VAL A 171 14.10 11.51 1.44
CA VAL A 171 13.59 11.30 2.79
C VAL A 171 13.42 9.82 3.04
N ILE A 172 13.48 9.38 4.30
CA ILE A 172 13.26 7.97 4.64
C ILE A 172 11.80 7.63 4.31
N PRO A 173 11.54 6.66 3.42
CA PRO A 173 10.18 6.23 3.10
C PRO A 173 9.49 5.72 4.38
N VAL A 174 8.34 6.31 4.71
CA VAL A 174 7.47 5.75 5.75
C VAL A 174 6.98 4.39 5.26
N LEU A 175 6.99 3.37 6.13
CA LEU A 175 6.79 1.95 5.81
C LEU A 175 5.59 1.63 4.91
N ARG A 176 4.56 2.48 4.88
CA ARG A 176 3.33 2.33 4.08
C ARG A 176 3.52 2.52 2.58
N ALA A 177 4.70 2.97 2.13
CA ALA A 177 4.86 3.42 0.75
C ALA A 177 5.16 2.33 -0.30
N LEU A 178 5.47 1.12 0.17
CA LEU A 178 5.80 -0.04 -0.68
C LEU A 178 4.74 -1.13 -0.60
N ASP A 179 3.75 -0.91 0.27
CA ASP A 179 2.59 -1.76 0.52
C ASP A 179 1.35 -1.22 -0.23
#